data_AF-H8K9N4-F1
#
_entry.id   AF-H8K9N4-F1
#
_cell.length_a   1.000
_cell.length_b   1.000
_cell.length_c   1.000
_cell.angle_alpha   90.00
_cell.angle_beta   90.00
_cell.angle_gamma   90.00
#
_symmetry.space_group_name_H-M   'P 1'
#
loop_
_entity.id
_entity.type
_entity.pdbx_description
1 polymer ?
#
loop_
_entity_poly.entity_id
_entity_poly.type
_entity_poly.pdbx_seq_one_letter_code
_entity_poly.pdbx_strand_id
1 'polypeptide(L)'
;MNYKGYLGSVHFNAYEELFFGKVEFIKDLISYEVSNAKILIKSFQEAIDSYLEDCNIVGKIPDKPFKGSVNVRIEPELHKEVSLYAMCNTAIL
;
A
#
# COMPACT_ATOMS: atom_id res chain seq x y z
N MET A 1 1.91 -6.67 -3.17
CA MET A 1 3.21 -7.29 -2.78
C MET A 1 3.30 -7.42 -1.26
N ASN A 2 4.15 -8.29 -0.71
CA ASN A 2 4.34 -8.45 0.74
C ASN A 2 5.83 -8.61 1.09
N TYR A 3 6.31 -7.91 2.12
CA TYR A 3 7.68 -8.06 2.65
C TYR A 3 7.75 -7.57 4.10
N LYS A 4 8.43 -8.33 4.99
CA LYS A 4 8.54 -8.04 6.44
C LYS A 4 7.20 -7.70 7.14
N GLY A 5 6.10 -8.27 6.63
CA GLY A 5 4.76 -8.03 7.15
C GLY A 5 4.03 -6.81 6.55
N TYR A 6 4.74 -5.95 5.81
CA TYR A 6 4.21 -4.81 5.06
C TYR A 6 3.56 -5.25 3.74
N LEU A 7 2.52 -4.55 3.33
CA LEU A 7 1.78 -4.78 2.10
C LEU A 7 2.00 -3.61 1.15
N GLY A 8 2.22 -3.88 -0.13
CA GLY A 8 2.44 -2.86 -1.16
C GLY A 8 1.43 -2.94 -2.30
N SER A 9 0.92 -1.80 -2.74
CA SER A 9 0.08 -1.64 -3.93
C SER A 9 0.90 -1.64 -5.23
N VAL A 10 0.25 -1.86 -6.37
CA VAL A 10 0.89 -1.79 -7.68
C VAL A 10 -0.06 -1.13 -8.66
N HIS A 11 0.42 -0.07 -9.28
CA HIS A 11 -0.28 0.71 -10.29
C HIS A 11 0.64 0.93 -11.49
N PHE A 12 0.04 1.21 -12.64
CA PHE A 12 0.76 1.53 -13.87
C PHE A 12 0.24 2.85 -14.41
N ASN A 13 1.15 3.78 -14.66
CA ASN A 13 0.85 5.02 -15.37
C ASN A 13 1.19 4.83 -16.85
N ALA A 14 0.17 4.80 -17.70
CA ALA A 14 0.35 4.64 -19.14
C ALA A 14 0.95 5.88 -19.85
N TYR A 15 0.83 7.07 -19.25
CA TYR A 15 1.38 8.31 -19.82
C TYR A 15 2.90 8.41 -19.58
N GLU A 16 3.34 8.04 -18.37
CA GLU A 16 4.76 8.08 -17.99
C GLU A 16 5.48 6.73 -18.16
N GLU A 17 4.74 5.70 -18.58
CA GLU A 17 5.21 4.32 -18.77
C GLU A 17 5.95 3.75 -17.54
N LEU A 18 5.47 4.09 -16.34
CA LEU A 18 6.07 3.65 -15.07
C LEU A 18 5.09 2.87 -14.22
N PHE A 19 5.65 1.93 -13.46
CA PHE A 19 4.96 1.26 -12.36
C PHE A 19 5.24 2.02 -11.07
N PHE A 20 4.21 2.21 -10.27
CA PHE A 20 4.31 2.86 -8.98
C PHE A 20 3.47 2.15 -7.94
N GLY A 21 3.76 2.41 -6.68
CA GLY A 21 3.00 1.88 -5.57
C GLY A 21 3.41 2.52 -4.27
N LYS A 22 2.67 2.18 -3.23
CA LYS A 22 2.98 2.58 -1.86
C LYS A 22 2.79 1.42 -0.89
N VAL A 23 3.26 1.62 0.32
CA VAL A 23 3.01 0.71 1.43
C VAL A 23 1.62 1.00 2.01
N GLU A 24 0.81 -0.04 2.11
CA GLU A 24 -0.58 0.02 2.55
C GLU A 24 -0.72 -0.29 4.03
N PHE A 25 -1.82 0.20 4.60
CA PHE A 25 -2.23 -0.03 5.99
C PHE A 25 -1.24 0.48 7.03
N ILE A 26 -0.47 1.52 6.72
CA ILE A 26 0.37 2.25 7.66
C ILE A 26 0.05 3.75 7.62
N LYS A 27 0.50 4.53 8.60
CA LYS A 27 0.29 5.99 8.62
C LYS A 27 1.39 6.71 7.84
N ASP A 28 2.62 6.22 7.93
CA ASP A 28 3.75 6.76 7.18
C ASP A 28 3.60 6.51 5.68
N LEU A 29 3.91 7.51 4.87
CA LEU A 29 3.91 7.38 3.41
C LEU A 29 5.26 6.83 2.95
N ILE A 30 5.24 5.64 2.38
CA ILE A 30 6.40 5.01 1.74
C ILE A 30 5.98 4.63 0.33
N SER A 31 6.57 5.26 -0.68
CA SER A 31 6.28 5.03 -2.09
C SER A 31 7.50 4.55 -2.86
N TYR A 32 7.24 3.93 -4.00
CA TYR A 32 8.27 3.43 -4.92
C TYR A 32 7.75 3.52 -6.35
N GLU A 33 8.68 3.75 -7.27
CA GLU A 33 8.41 3.89 -8.70
C GLU A 33 9.54 3.24 -9.49
N VAL A 34 9.19 2.56 -10.58
CA VAL A 34 10.13 1.93 -11.48
C VAL A 34 9.60 1.95 -12.91
N SER A 35 10.48 2.12 -13.88
CA SER A 35 10.15 1.98 -15.31
C SER A 35 10.13 0.52 -15.78
N ASN A 36 10.47 -0.44 -14.91
CA ASN A 36 10.57 -1.85 -15.27
C ASN A 36 9.92 -2.75 -14.21
N ALA A 37 8.89 -3.50 -14.65
CA ALA A 37 8.16 -4.44 -13.81
C ALA A 37 9.06 -5.48 -13.10
N LYS A 38 10.19 -5.88 -13.70
CA LYS A 38 11.12 -6.85 -13.10
C LYS A 38 11.80 -6.32 -11.83
N ILE A 39 11.89 -5.01 -11.66
CA ILE A 39 12.60 -4.36 -10.54
C ILE A 39 11.62 -3.91 -9.45
N LEU A 40 10.31 -3.89 -9.73
CA LEU A 40 9.28 -3.39 -8.83
C LEU A 40 9.32 -4.04 -7.44
N ILE A 41 9.46 -5.37 -7.38
CA ILE A 41 9.53 -6.11 -6.12
C ILE A 41 10.76 -5.69 -5.31
N LYS A 42 11.90 -5.51 -5.98
CA LYS A 42 13.15 -5.10 -5.35
C LYS A 42 13.06 -3.68 -4.81
N SER A 43 12.54 -2.75 -5.60
CA SER A 43 12.33 -1.36 -5.19
C SER A 43 11.39 -1.25 -3.98
N PHE A 44 10.33 -2.05 -3.94
CA PHE A 44 9.46 -2.16 -2.76
C PHE A 44 10.21 -2.66 -1.51
N GLN A 45 11.05 -3.71 -1.65
CA GLN A 45 11.83 -4.22 -0.53
C GLN A 45 12.85 -3.19 -0.02
N GLU A 46 13.54 -2.50 -0.93
CA GLU A 46 14.50 -1.44 -0.60
C GLU A 46 13.81 -0.26 0.11
N ALA A 47 12.62 0.14 -0.34
CA ALA A 47 11.86 1.20 0.31
C ALA A 47 11.47 0.84 1.76
N ILE A 48 11.08 -0.42 2.00
CA ILE A 48 10.79 -0.92 3.36
C ILE A 48 12.07 -0.99 4.20
N ASP A 49 13.17 -1.47 3.65
CA ASP A 49 14.42 -1.60 4.39
C ASP A 49 14.97 -0.22 4.77
N SER A 50 14.94 0.75 3.86
CA SER A 50 15.28 2.15 4.13
C SER A 50 14.40 2.73 5.24
N TYR A 51 13.07 2.53 5.16
CA TYR A 51 12.15 3.03 6.18
C TYR A 51 12.44 2.47 7.59
N LEU A 52 12.74 1.17 7.69
CA LEU A 52 13.06 0.53 8.96
C LEU A 52 14.39 1.04 9.53
N GLU A 53 15.38 1.26 8.66
CA GLU A 53 16.66 1.84 9.04
C GLU A 53 16.51 3.29 9.51
N ASP A 54 15.76 4.11 8.77
CA ASP A 54 15.45 5.50 9.15
C ASP A 54 14.76 5.56 10.51
N CYS A 55 13.76 4.69 10.74
CA CYS A 55 13.08 4.58 12.04
C CYS A 55 14.06 4.24 13.17
N ASN A 56 14.99 3.31 12.92
CA ASN A 56 16.01 2.94 13.91
C ASN A 56 16.96 4.10 14.22
N ILE A 57 17.42 4.83 13.20
CA ILE A 57 18.33 5.97 13.35
C ILE A 57 17.69 7.08 14.20
N VAL A 58 16.41 7.38 13.96
CA VAL A 58 15.71 8.45 14.69
C VAL A 58 15.05 7.98 16.00
N GLY A 59 15.19 6.71 16.37
CA GLY A 59 14.57 6.12 17.56
C GLY A 59 13.03 6.06 17.51
N LYS A 60 12.45 6.05 16.29
CA LYS A 60 11.00 5.93 16.06
C LYS A 60 10.62 4.45 15.99
N ILE A 61 9.47 4.12 16.58
CA ILE A 61 8.86 2.80 16.41
C ILE A 61 8.23 2.74 15.01
N PRO A 62 8.65 1.81 14.12
CA PRO A 62 8.04 1.66 12.81
C PRO A 62 6.54 1.34 12.91
N ASP A 63 5.77 1.88 11.99
CA ASP A 63 4.35 1.58 11.86
C ASP A 63 4.15 0.08 11.60
N LYS A 64 3.14 -0.48 12.26
CA LYS A 64 2.69 -1.84 12.00
C LYS A 64 1.47 -1.79 11.09
N PRO A 65 1.45 -2.55 9.99
CA PRO A 65 0.29 -2.66 9.13
C PRO A 65 -0.97 -3.02 9.93
N PHE A 66 -2.03 -2.21 9.79
CA PHE A 66 -3.30 -2.48 10.47
C PHE A 66 -3.89 -3.78 9.94
N LYS A 67 -4.25 -4.69 10.85
CA LYS A 67 -4.90 -5.96 10.51
C LYS A 67 -6.06 -6.19 11.47
N GLY A 68 -7.20 -6.60 10.91
CA GLY A 68 -8.39 -6.91 11.70
C GLY A 68 -9.62 -7.04 10.80
N SER A 69 -10.62 -7.78 11.27
CA SER A 69 -11.94 -7.81 10.66
C SER A 69 -12.92 -7.06 11.56
N VAL A 70 -13.78 -6.25 10.95
CA VAL A 70 -14.91 -5.62 11.62
C VAL A 70 -16.17 -6.26 11.06
N ASN A 71 -16.90 -7.00 11.90
CA ASN A 71 -18.17 -7.60 11.51
C ASN A 71 -19.29 -6.59 11.75
N VAL A 72 -19.75 -5.94 10.68
CA VAL A 72 -20.90 -5.02 10.70
C VAL A 72 -22.02 -5.63 9.87
N ARG A 73 -23.25 -5.65 10.42
CA ARG A 73 -24.45 -5.96 9.64
C ARG A 73 -25.06 -4.66 9.14
N ILE A 74 -25.27 -4.58 7.84
CA ILE A 74 -25.93 -3.46 7.16
C ILE A 74 -26.95 -4.02 6.16
N GLU A 75 -27.92 -3.19 5.77
CA GLU A 75 -28.92 -3.56 4.77
C GLU A 75 -28.25 -3.94 3.44
N PRO A 76 -28.79 -4.94 2.70
CA PRO A 76 -28.17 -5.44 1.48
C PRO A 76 -27.89 -4.38 0.41
N GLU A 77 -28.79 -3.40 0.24
CA GLU A 77 -28.59 -2.34 -0.76
C GLU A 77 -27.44 -1.40 -0.36
N LEU A 78 -27.35 -1.05 0.92
CA LEU A 78 -26.24 -0.24 1.42
C LEU A 78 -24.90 -0.97 1.29
N HIS A 79 -24.89 -2.29 1.55
CA HIS A 79 -23.69 -3.10 1.33
C HIS A 79 -23.22 -3.05 -0.13
N LYS A 80 -24.15 -3.14 -1.08
CA LYS A 80 -23.87 -3.07 -2.52
C LYS A 80 -23.29 -1.72 -2.91
N GLU A 81 -23.92 -0.62 -2.48
CA GLU A 81 -23.46 0.74 -2.78
C GLU A 81 -22.03 1.00 -2.25
N VAL A 82 -21.77 0.63 -0.99
CA VAL A 82 -20.45 0.81 -0.37
C VAL A 82 -19.40 -0.06 -1.06
N SER A 83 -19.75 -1.29 -1.44
CA SER A 83 -18.85 -2.19 -2.16
C SER A 83 -18.45 -1.64 -3.53
N LEU A 84 -19.43 -1.11 -4.29
CA LEU A 84 -19.18 -0.49 -5.59
C LEU A 84 -18.33 0.78 -5.45
N TYR A 85 -18.64 1.62 -4.47
CA TYR A 85 -17.88 2.84 -4.20
C TYR A 85 -16.42 2.52 -3.83
N ALA A 86 -16.20 1.53 -2.98
CA ALA A 86 -14.87 1.09 -2.59
C ALA A 86 -14.06 0.58 -3.78
N MET A 87 -14.67 -0.23 -4.66
CA MET A 87 -14.01 -0.72 -5.87
C MET A 87 -13.56 0.43 -6.79
N CYS A 88 -14.41 1.45 -6.97
CA CYS A 88 -14.07 2.59 -7.83
C CYS A 88 -12.97 3.49 -7.24
N ASN A 89 -12.91 3.66 -5.91
CA ASN A 89 -11.98 4.60 -5.26
C ASN A 89 -10.70 3.95 -4.74
N THR A 90 -10.52 2.64 -4.87
CA THR A 90 -9.26 1.97 -4.47
C THR A 90 -8.10 2.32 -5.42
N ALA A 91 -8.36 2.96 -6.57
CA ALA A 91 -7.34 3.30 -7.57
C ALA A 91 -6.76 4.72 -7.49
N ILE A 92 -7.26 5.59 -6.59
CA ILE A 92 -6.85 7.00 -6.55
C ILE A 92 -6.69 7.47 -5.09
N LEU A 93 -5.65 6.98 -4.42
CA LEU A 93 -5.00 7.65 -3.28
C LEU A 93 -3.54 7.24 -3.24
#